data_AF-A0A7C0XN31-F1
#
_entry.id   AF-A0A7C0XN31-F1
#
_cell.length_a   1.000
_cell.length_b   1.000
_cell.length_c   1.000
_cell.angle_alpha   90.00
_cell.angle_beta   90.00
_cell.angle_gamma   90.00
#
_symmetry.space_group_name_H-M   'P 1'
#
loop_
_entity.id
_entity.type
_entity.pdbx_description
1 polymer ?
#
loop_
_entity_poly.entity_id
_entity_poly.type
_entity_poly.pdbx_seq_one_letter_code
_entity_poly.pdbx_strand_id
1 'polypeptide(L)'
;MELSELLGIGDFMLVEPSYANQKGIGRTLEYLRKVKAEDVAEVVRIFAGGKDSVEKELIGIATYDKSLGFWIVFTDFTADRERKRDFEALAGLVSAEGEGEKGREKGKEKGKEKGKEKGKEKGKEKGKEKEREVEVEWERFREGVLEFYSVGLVNRLFCDCGSGFESGSVDAGFYPRERTEALKKALTEFLGEGSGADLKNAKTLEIGCGEGGGTVALHELDIFPVTADVNECEVCKGLEEGVLEPKRSVVLDCSTLSGFFGREFEVVFGFMIGKLTPFNRLEWEQVLREVPKVLKSGGGGSGGGSGGGSGGGSGSGRVFFTVSSEEEAGVVKEILNGEFEGEIKENKESDGYLDAWIYVGACIK
;
A
#
# COMPACT_ATOMS: atom_id res chain seq x y z
N MET A 1 15.03 3.51 -2.90
CA MET A 1 13.87 2.77 -2.42
C MET A 1 13.66 3.08 -0.96
N GLU A 2 12.47 3.55 -0.62
CA GLU A 2 12.04 3.98 0.71
C GLU A 2 12.30 2.92 1.78
N LEU A 3 11.99 1.65 1.53
CA LEU A 3 12.25 0.57 2.50
C LEU A 3 13.74 0.41 2.86
N SER A 4 14.64 0.53 1.88
CA SER A 4 16.08 0.43 2.14
C SER A 4 16.54 1.55 3.07
N GLU A 5 16.04 2.77 2.87
CA GLU A 5 16.34 3.92 3.72
C GLU A 5 15.72 3.80 5.11
N LEU A 6 14.44 3.45 5.20
CA LEU A 6 13.71 3.28 6.47
C LEU A 6 14.35 2.22 7.36
N LEU A 7 14.79 1.10 6.77
CA LEU A 7 15.36 -0.02 7.50
C LEU A 7 16.89 0.10 7.65
N GLY A 8 17.52 1.04 6.93
CA GLY A 8 18.96 1.21 6.86
C GLY A 8 19.67 -0.04 6.33
N ILE A 9 19.11 -0.71 5.33
CA ILE A 9 19.61 -1.94 4.71
C ILE A 9 20.01 -1.71 3.25
N GLY A 10 20.83 -2.60 2.69
CA GLY A 10 21.23 -2.54 1.27
C GLY A 10 20.22 -3.23 0.35
N ASP A 11 20.71 -3.88 -0.70
CA ASP A 11 19.89 -4.66 -1.63
C ASP A 11 19.04 -5.69 -0.87
N PHE A 12 17.76 -5.76 -1.22
CA PHE A 12 16.81 -6.60 -0.52
C PHE A 12 15.72 -7.17 -1.43
N MET A 13 15.04 -8.21 -0.95
CA MET A 13 13.82 -8.74 -1.55
C MET A 13 12.71 -8.91 -0.51
N LEU A 14 11.46 -8.64 -0.90
CA LEU A 14 10.28 -9.14 -0.19
C LEU A 14 9.98 -10.57 -0.62
N VAL A 15 9.48 -11.38 0.32
CA VAL A 15 9.25 -12.82 0.09
C VAL A 15 7.98 -13.09 -0.72
N GLU A 16 6.92 -12.32 -0.49
CA GLU A 16 5.68 -12.47 -1.26
C GLU A 16 5.82 -11.86 -2.67
N PRO A 17 5.23 -12.48 -3.71
CA PRO A 17 5.42 -12.06 -5.10
C PRO A 17 4.60 -10.83 -5.49
N SER A 18 3.63 -10.41 -4.67
CA SER A 18 2.81 -9.23 -4.94
C SER A 18 2.33 -8.59 -3.64
N TYR A 19 1.89 -7.34 -3.72
CA TYR A 19 1.25 -6.64 -2.60
C TYR A 19 0.00 -7.39 -2.11
N ALA A 20 -0.82 -7.92 -3.01
CA ALA A 20 -2.01 -8.69 -2.64
C ALA A 20 -1.65 -9.98 -1.86
N ASN A 21 -0.57 -10.65 -2.22
CA ASN A 21 -0.10 -11.86 -1.53
C ASN A 21 0.37 -11.60 -0.09
N GLN A 22 0.72 -10.35 0.26
CA GLN A 22 1.05 -9.95 1.63
C GLN A 22 -0.14 -10.12 2.60
N LYS A 23 -1.37 -10.28 2.10
CA LYS A 23 -2.52 -10.66 2.94
C LYS A 23 -2.44 -12.12 3.43
N GLY A 24 -1.85 -12.99 2.62
CA GLY A 24 -1.75 -14.43 2.85
C GLY A 24 -0.49 -14.87 3.57
N ILE A 25 0.62 -14.14 3.38
CA ILE A 25 1.97 -14.41 3.91
C ILE A 25 2.44 -15.87 3.87
N GLY A 26 1.93 -16.66 2.92
CA GLY A 26 2.17 -18.10 2.87
C GLY A 26 3.64 -18.44 2.64
N ARG A 27 4.30 -17.74 1.71
CA ARG A 27 5.72 -17.94 1.43
C ARG A 27 6.59 -17.41 2.55
N THR A 28 6.19 -16.26 3.11
CA THR A 28 6.83 -15.65 4.29
C THR A 28 6.91 -16.64 5.44
N LEU A 29 5.78 -17.24 5.83
CA LEU A 29 5.75 -18.24 6.91
C LEU A 29 6.51 -19.53 6.54
N GLU A 30 6.45 -19.96 5.28
CA GLU A 30 7.20 -21.14 4.83
C GLU A 30 8.72 -20.93 4.90
N TYR A 31 9.20 -19.77 4.45
CA TYR A 31 10.63 -19.46 4.37
C TYR A 31 11.18 -19.13 5.75
N LEU A 32 10.44 -18.37 6.57
CA LEU A 32 10.85 -17.99 7.91
C LEU A 32 11.07 -19.22 8.81
N ARG A 33 10.28 -20.29 8.65
CA ARG A 33 10.48 -21.58 9.34
C ARG A 33 11.80 -22.29 9.01
N LYS A 34 12.41 -21.96 7.87
CA LYS A 34 13.64 -22.59 7.38
C LYS A 34 14.88 -21.76 7.68
N VAL A 35 14.73 -20.52 8.17
CA VAL A 35 15.85 -19.65 8.54
C VAL A 35 16.59 -20.25 9.73
N LYS A 36 17.92 -20.39 9.60
CA LYS A 36 18.79 -20.86 10.67
C LYS A 36 19.77 -19.76 11.06
N ALA A 37 20.09 -19.69 12.35
CA ALA A 37 21.02 -18.67 12.86
C ALA A 37 22.40 -18.73 12.20
N GLU A 38 22.88 -19.93 11.86
CA GLU A 38 24.16 -20.15 11.15
C GLU A 38 24.21 -19.50 9.76
N ASP A 39 23.06 -19.33 9.10
CA ASP A 39 22.96 -18.73 7.77
C ASP A 39 22.80 -17.19 7.82
N VAL A 40 22.42 -16.65 8.99
CA VAL A 40 22.10 -15.22 9.17
C VAL A 40 23.30 -14.45 9.75
N ALA A 41 23.70 -13.38 9.06
CA ALA A 41 24.77 -12.49 9.51
C ALA A 41 24.25 -11.37 10.42
N GLU A 42 23.12 -10.76 10.02
CA GLU A 42 22.50 -9.62 10.69
C GLU A 42 20.97 -9.74 10.65
N VAL A 43 20.31 -9.24 11.69
CA VAL A 43 18.86 -9.20 11.86
C VAL A 43 18.40 -7.78 12.19
N VAL A 44 17.36 -7.32 11.50
CA VAL A 44 16.65 -6.08 11.80
C VAL A 44 15.21 -6.40 12.12
N ARG A 45 14.76 -6.13 13.35
CA ARG A 45 13.35 -6.24 13.74
C ARG A 45 12.66 -4.91 13.46
N ILE A 46 11.53 -4.98 12.77
CA ILE A 46 10.84 -3.83 12.20
C ILE A 46 9.55 -3.64 12.99
N PHE A 47 9.47 -2.53 13.71
CA PHE A 47 8.32 -2.19 14.50
C PHE A 47 7.57 -1.00 13.90
N ALA A 48 6.25 -1.08 13.86
CA ALA A 48 5.42 0.08 13.65
C ALA A 48 5.14 0.76 15.01
N GLY A 49 5.38 2.05 15.05
CA GLY A 49 5.02 2.92 16.16
C GLY A 49 4.59 4.28 15.62
N GLY A 50 3.61 4.89 16.27
CA GLY A 50 3.30 6.30 16.07
C GLY A 50 3.87 7.11 17.23
N LYS A 51 4.04 8.43 17.04
CA LYS A 51 4.48 9.37 18.09
C LYS A 51 3.76 9.22 19.46
N ASP A 52 2.55 8.66 19.46
CA ASP A 52 1.67 8.52 20.62
C ASP A 52 1.34 7.06 21.02
N SER A 53 1.92 6.03 20.37
CA SER A 53 1.64 4.63 20.71
C SER A 53 2.51 4.14 21.87
N VAL A 54 1.88 3.63 22.93
CA VAL A 54 2.57 3.07 24.12
C VAL A 54 3.19 1.70 23.83
N GLU A 55 2.63 0.95 22.87
CA GLU A 55 3.13 -0.36 22.44
C GLU A 55 3.53 -0.30 20.97
N LYS A 56 4.70 -0.88 20.65
CA LYS A 56 5.20 -1.03 19.29
C LYS A 56 4.74 -2.38 18.74
N GLU A 57 4.13 -2.40 17.55
CA GLU A 57 3.73 -3.63 16.88
C GLU A 57 4.89 -4.16 16.05
N LEU A 58 5.27 -5.43 16.18
CA LEU A 58 6.21 -6.06 15.26
C LEU A 58 5.49 -6.27 13.92
N ILE A 59 6.04 -5.70 12.84
CA ILE A 59 5.42 -5.75 11.50
C ILE A 59 6.34 -6.39 10.44
N GLY A 60 7.56 -6.74 10.84
CA GLY A 60 8.52 -7.36 9.95
C GLY A 60 9.84 -7.72 10.59
N ILE A 61 10.61 -8.52 9.89
CA ILE A 61 12.00 -8.86 10.19
C ILE A 61 12.78 -8.89 8.87
N ALA A 62 13.96 -8.27 8.85
CA ALA A 62 14.89 -8.36 7.75
C ALA A 62 16.13 -9.13 8.18
N THR A 63 16.53 -10.12 7.40
CA THR A 63 17.71 -10.96 7.68
C THR A 63 18.71 -10.83 6.55
N TYR A 64 19.98 -10.60 6.87
CA TYR A 64 21.04 -10.66 5.88
C TYR A 64 21.58 -12.09 5.78
N ASP A 65 21.32 -12.74 4.65
CA ASP A 65 21.77 -14.12 4.40
C ASP A 65 23.24 -14.12 3.96
N LYS A 66 24.08 -14.90 4.66
CA LYS A 66 25.53 -14.97 4.40
C LYS A 66 25.86 -15.55 3.02
N SER A 67 25.06 -16.51 2.57
CA SER A 67 25.29 -17.26 1.34
C SER A 67 24.82 -16.50 0.12
N LEU A 68 23.67 -15.83 0.24
CA LEU A 68 23.05 -15.08 -0.85
C LEU A 68 23.61 -13.66 -0.97
N GLY A 69 24.10 -13.07 0.12
CA GLY A 69 24.74 -11.75 0.11
C GLY A 69 23.78 -10.58 -0.07
N PHE A 70 22.50 -10.74 0.29
CA PHE A 70 21.50 -9.67 0.28
C PHE A 70 20.50 -9.84 1.44
N TRP A 71 19.66 -8.82 1.66
CA TRP A 71 18.65 -8.81 2.71
C TRP A 71 17.33 -9.48 2.26
N ILE A 72 16.79 -10.38 3.07
CA ILE A 72 15.44 -10.90 2.89
C ILE A 72 14.53 -10.21 3.90
N VAL A 73 13.49 -9.53 3.42
CA VAL A 73 12.51 -8.84 4.24
C VAL A 73 11.23 -9.68 4.30
N PHE A 74 10.89 -10.10 5.51
CA PHE A 74 9.67 -10.80 5.87
C PHE A 74 8.74 -9.82 6.57
N THR A 75 7.47 -9.72 6.17
CA THR A 75 6.52 -8.78 6.76
C THR A 75 5.11 -9.37 6.79
N ASP A 76 4.35 -9.01 7.81
CA ASP A 76 2.94 -9.38 7.99
C ASP A 76 2.03 -8.13 8.00
N PHE A 77 2.53 -6.99 7.52
CA PHE A 77 1.87 -5.70 7.70
C PHE A 77 0.41 -5.68 7.20
N THR A 78 0.09 -6.35 6.10
CA THR A 78 -1.32 -6.47 5.63
C THR A 78 -2.00 -7.77 6.06
N ALA A 79 -1.28 -8.69 6.71
CA ALA A 79 -1.79 -10.00 7.09
C ALA A 79 -2.98 -9.90 8.05
N ASP A 80 -3.85 -10.91 8.02
CA ASP A 80 -4.89 -11.04 9.02
C ASP A 80 -4.33 -11.41 10.40
N ARG A 81 -5.17 -11.26 11.42
CA ARG A 81 -4.79 -11.44 12.82
C ARG A 81 -4.25 -12.82 13.15
N GLU A 82 -4.72 -13.87 12.49
CA GLU A 82 -4.25 -15.24 12.74
C GLU A 82 -2.83 -15.39 12.21
N ARG A 83 -2.61 -14.95 10.98
CA ARG A 83 -1.30 -14.96 10.32
C ARG A 83 -0.26 -14.09 11.02
N LYS A 84 -0.65 -12.91 11.54
CA LYS A 84 0.25 -12.06 12.32
C LYS A 84 0.81 -12.78 13.56
N ARG A 85 -0.02 -13.58 14.25
CA ARG A 85 0.43 -14.36 15.42
C ARG A 85 1.42 -15.45 15.03
N ASP A 86 1.15 -16.15 13.93
CA ASP A 86 2.07 -17.16 13.39
C ASP A 86 3.40 -16.52 12.98
N PHE A 87 3.35 -15.35 12.36
CA PHE A 87 4.52 -14.57 11.99
C PHE A 87 5.34 -14.18 13.21
N GLU A 88 4.73 -13.55 14.22
CA GLU A 88 5.39 -13.12 15.46
C GLU A 88 6.07 -14.29 16.17
N ALA A 89 5.39 -15.44 16.27
CA ALA A 89 5.93 -16.65 16.88
C ALA A 89 7.18 -17.16 16.16
N LEU A 90 7.22 -17.11 14.83
CA LEU A 90 8.37 -17.52 14.03
C LEU A 90 9.50 -16.49 14.05
N ALA A 91 9.16 -15.20 13.90
CA ALA A 91 10.13 -14.11 13.92
C ALA A 91 10.87 -14.04 15.26
N GLY A 92 10.20 -14.37 16.38
CA GLY A 92 10.82 -14.46 17.70
C GLY A 92 11.86 -15.57 17.86
N LEU A 93 11.89 -16.56 16.95
CA LEU A 93 12.88 -17.64 16.94
C LEU A 93 14.13 -17.29 16.12
N VAL A 94 14.06 -16.26 15.27
CA VAL A 94 15.17 -15.86 14.40
C VAL A 94 16.20 -15.07 15.20
N SER A 95 17.47 -15.47 15.04
CA SER A 95 18.64 -14.79 15.62
C SER A 95 19.85 -14.89 14.72
N ALA A 96 20.84 -14.01 14.91
CA ALA A 96 22.11 -14.07 14.19
C ALA A 96 23.11 -15.05 14.85
N GLU A 97 24.01 -15.63 14.05
CA GLU A 97 25.03 -16.57 14.56
C GLU A 97 25.91 -15.91 15.64
N GLY A 98 26.02 -16.57 16.80
CA GLY A 98 26.88 -16.15 17.92
C GLY A 98 26.14 -15.50 19.11
N GLU A 99 24.82 -15.30 19.02
CA GLU A 99 24.01 -14.81 20.14
C GLU A 99 23.26 -15.93 20.90
N GLY A 100 23.10 -17.12 20.28
CA GLY A 100 22.34 -18.26 20.83
C GLY A 100 22.96 -19.03 22.01
N GLU A 101 24.17 -18.70 22.46
CA GLU A 101 24.89 -19.54 23.45
C GLU A 101 25.12 -18.91 24.83
N LYS A 102 24.69 -17.66 25.07
CA LYS A 102 24.91 -16.99 26.39
C LYS A 102 23.73 -17.02 27.36
N GLY A 103 22.60 -17.61 26.98
CA GLY A 103 21.35 -17.53 27.76
C GLY A 103 20.92 -18.77 28.56
N ARG A 104 21.47 -19.97 28.30
CA ARG A 104 20.83 -21.23 28.80
C ARG A 104 21.68 -22.16 29.68
N GLU A 105 22.82 -21.71 30.19
CA GLU A 105 23.56 -22.46 31.21
C GLU A 105 24.00 -21.57 32.36
N LYS A 106 23.17 -21.43 33.40
CA LYS A 106 23.63 -21.28 34.78
C LYS A 106 22.68 -21.94 35.76
N GLY A 107 23.07 -23.13 36.21
CA GLY A 107 22.38 -23.82 37.28
C GLY A 107 23.02 -25.13 37.71
N LYS A 108 24.35 -25.17 37.93
CA LYS A 108 25.00 -26.03 38.95
C LYS A 108 26.51 -25.74 39.07
N GLU A 109 26.88 -25.26 40.26
CA GLU A 109 28.08 -25.54 41.09
C GLU A 109 29.29 -26.26 40.43
N LYS A 110 30.57 -26.00 40.71
CA LYS A 110 31.29 -25.37 41.85
C LYS A 110 32.79 -25.37 41.49
N GLY A 111 33.57 -24.43 42.06
CA GLY A 111 34.93 -24.72 42.54
C GLY A 111 36.14 -24.08 41.84
N LYS A 112 36.80 -23.16 42.56
CA LYS A 112 38.26 -22.86 42.70
C LYS A 112 39.19 -23.14 41.50
N GLU A 113 40.04 -22.23 41.04
CA GLU A 113 41.26 -21.77 41.75
C GLU A 113 41.93 -20.54 41.09
N LYS A 114 42.88 -19.93 41.81
CA LYS A 114 43.58 -18.65 41.53
C LYS A 114 44.68 -18.74 40.45
N GLY A 115 44.95 -17.64 39.73
CA GLY A 115 46.24 -17.44 39.05
C GLY A 115 46.38 -16.24 38.09
N LYS A 116 47.01 -15.15 38.60
CA LYS A 116 47.90 -14.13 37.97
C LYS A 116 47.70 -13.56 36.55
N GLU A 117 47.70 -12.22 36.54
CA GLU A 117 48.10 -11.23 35.52
C GLU A 117 48.79 -11.70 34.22
N LYS A 118 48.31 -11.18 33.08
CA LYS A 118 49.06 -10.18 32.27
C LYS A 118 48.19 -9.62 31.14
N GLY A 119 48.33 -8.32 30.92
CA GLY A 119 47.56 -7.55 29.97
C GLY A 119 47.66 -8.01 28.51
N LYS A 120 46.54 -7.84 27.81
CA LYS A 120 46.49 -7.58 26.38
C LYS A 120 45.32 -6.63 26.17
N GLU A 121 45.64 -5.35 25.96
CA GLU A 121 44.77 -4.45 25.20
C GLU A 121 44.56 -5.09 23.83
N LYS A 122 43.43 -5.77 23.66
CA LYS A 122 42.85 -5.97 22.34
C LYS A 122 41.88 -4.82 22.16
N GLY A 123 42.15 -4.01 21.14
CA GLY A 123 41.24 -2.96 20.70
C GLY A 123 39.82 -3.51 20.63
N LYS A 124 38.92 -2.85 21.35
CA LYS A 124 37.49 -2.97 21.10
C LYS A 124 37.25 -2.40 19.72
N GLU A 125 37.34 -3.24 18.69
CA GLU A 125 36.44 -3.06 17.55
C GLU A 125 35.03 -3.01 18.15
N LYS A 126 34.36 -1.86 17.99
CA LYS A 126 32.93 -1.76 18.25
C LYS A 126 32.27 -2.74 17.29
N GLY A 127 32.01 -3.96 17.74
CA GLY A 127 31.21 -4.91 16.97
C GLY A 127 29.88 -4.23 16.66
N LYS A 128 29.53 -4.16 15.37
CA LYS A 128 28.15 -3.87 14.98
C LYS A 128 27.27 -4.88 15.72
N GLU A 129 26.22 -4.40 16.37
CA GLU A 129 25.19 -5.29 16.90
C GLU A 129 24.65 -6.10 15.72
N LYS A 130 24.72 -7.43 15.84
CA LYS A 130 24.23 -8.34 14.79
C LYS A 130 22.70 -8.37 14.76
N GLU A 131 22.07 -7.88 15.81
CA GLU A 131 20.63 -7.68 15.89
C GLU A 131 20.34 -6.24 16.29
N ARG A 132 19.42 -5.59 15.57
CA ARG A 132 18.93 -4.26 15.93
C ARG A 132 17.44 -4.13 15.68
N GLU A 133 16.84 -3.12 16.29
CA GLU A 133 15.44 -2.77 16.11
C GLU A 133 15.34 -1.43 15.38
N VAL A 134 14.36 -1.32 14.48
CA VAL A 134 13.99 -0.07 13.82
C VAL A 134 12.51 0.18 14.03
N GLU A 135 12.18 1.44 14.26
CA GLU A 135 10.80 1.91 14.36
C GLU A 135 10.49 2.74 13.13
N VAL A 136 9.37 2.43 12.48
CA VAL A 136 8.93 3.08 11.25
C VAL A 136 7.49 3.57 11.38
N GLU A 137 7.19 4.67 10.72
CA GLU A 137 5.81 5.12 10.54
C GLU A 137 5.10 4.16 9.58
N TRP A 138 3.91 3.69 9.98
CA TRP A 138 3.13 2.70 9.21
C TRP A 138 2.95 3.09 7.74
N GLU A 139 2.60 4.34 7.51
CA GLU A 139 2.31 4.86 6.17
C GLU A 139 3.56 4.86 5.29
N ARG A 140 4.70 5.29 5.82
CA ARG A 140 5.98 5.26 5.08
C ARG A 140 6.42 3.83 4.79
N PHE A 141 6.21 2.91 5.73
CA PHE A 141 6.49 1.50 5.48
C PHE A 141 5.63 0.95 4.34
N ARG A 142 4.31 1.24 4.35
CA ARG A 142 3.40 0.87 3.26
C ARG A 142 3.84 1.46 1.92
N GLU A 143 4.16 2.75 1.86
CA GLU A 143 4.67 3.42 0.65
C GLU A 143 5.92 2.72 0.11
N GLY A 144 6.83 2.31 0.97
CA GLY A 144 8.02 1.59 0.54
C GLY A 144 7.74 0.16 0.07
N VAL A 145 6.75 -0.53 0.64
CA VAL A 145 6.29 -1.83 0.11
C VAL A 145 5.62 -1.67 -1.25
N LEU A 146 4.80 -0.62 -1.44
CA LEU A 146 4.21 -0.28 -2.73
C LEU A 146 5.29 0.02 -3.77
N GLU A 147 6.29 0.84 -3.41
CA GLU A 147 7.42 1.16 -4.28
C GLU A 147 8.16 -0.10 -4.73
N PHE A 148 8.42 -1.04 -3.81
CA PHE A 148 9.09 -2.30 -4.15
C PHE A 148 8.35 -3.06 -5.24
N TYR A 149 7.03 -3.25 -5.09
CA TYR A 149 6.24 -3.98 -6.07
C TYR A 149 6.11 -3.23 -7.39
N SER A 150 5.87 -1.92 -7.35
CA SER A 150 5.80 -1.07 -8.55
C SER A 150 7.11 -1.04 -9.33
N VAL A 151 8.25 -0.90 -8.66
CA VAL A 151 9.57 -0.95 -9.30
C VAL A 151 9.85 -2.34 -9.88
N GLY A 152 9.42 -3.40 -9.18
CA GLY A 152 9.56 -4.76 -9.70
C GLY A 152 8.69 -5.04 -10.94
N LEU A 153 7.52 -4.42 -11.06
CA LEU A 153 6.70 -4.46 -12.27
C LEU A 153 7.44 -3.83 -13.46
N VAL A 154 7.93 -2.59 -13.30
CA VAL A 154 8.68 -1.85 -14.33
C VAL A 154 9.96 -2.58 -14.74
N ASN A 155 10.67 -3.17 -13.77
CA ASN A 155 11.87 -3.95 -14.05
C ASN A 155 11.59 -5.34 -14.64
N ARG A 156 10.33 -5.65 -14.98
CA ARG A 156 9.88 -6.93 -15.56
C ARG A 156 10.21 -8.15 -14.68
N LEU A 157 10.34 -7.92 -13.36
CA LEU A 157 10.49 -8.98 -12.37
C LEU A 157 9.14 -9.61 -12.02
N PHE A 158 8.06 -8.82 -12.11
CA PHE A 158 6.70 -9.26 -11.78
C PHE A 158 5.75 -9.28 -12.98
N CYS A 159 5.98 -8.45 -14.02
CA CYS A 159 5.13 -8.38 -15.21
C CYS A 159 5.83 -8.95 -16.45
N ASP A 160 5.21 -9.97 -17.06
CA ASP A 160 5.57 -10.56 -18.37
C ASP A 160 4.61 -10.06 -19.47
N CYS A 161 4.11 -8.84 -19.30
CA CYS A 161 3.19 -8.19 -20.22
C CYS A 161 3.96 -7.95 -21.53
N GLY A 162 3.67 -8.78 -22.54
CA GLY A 162 4.54 -9.05 -23.69
C GLY A 162 5.18 -7.82 -24.34
N SER A 163 6.34 -8.03 -24.96
CA SER A 163 7.18 -7.05 -25.68
C SER A 163 6.49 -6.50 -26.95
N GLY A 164 5.32 -5.88 -26.80
CA GLY A 164 4.54 -5.24 -27.85
C GLY A 164 4.38 -3.73 -27.65
N PHE A 165 4.75 -3.20 -26.48
CA PHE A 165 4.96 -1.76 -26.31
C PHE A 165 6.36 -1.43 -26.80
N GLU A 166 6.52 -1.31 -28.12
CA GLU A 166 7.66 -0.58 -28.66
C GLU A 166 7.62 0.82 -28.03
N SER A 167 8.60 1.12 -27.18
CA SER A 167 8.86 2.42 -26.55
C SER A 167 9.21 3.54 -27.56
N GLY A 168 8.77 3.39 -28.82
CA GLY A 168 9.04 4.27 -29.95
C GLY A 168 7.83 5.07 -30.43
N SER A 169 6.63 4.85 -29.92
CA SER A 169 5.47 5.70 -30.20
C SER A 169 4.65 5.92 -28.94
N VAL A 170 5.05 6.92 -28.16
CA VAL A 170 4.09 7.69 -27.36
C VAL A 170 3.17 8.38 -28.37
N ASP A 171 2.21 7.64 -28.90
CA ASP A 171 1.23 8.20 -29.80
C ASP A 171 0.42 9.19 -28.97
N ALA A 172 0.32 10.43 -29.44
CA ALA A 172 -0.37 11.52 -28.74
C ALA A 172 -1.86 11.22 -28.45
N GLY A 173 -2.39 10.06 -28.87
CA GLY A 173 -3.73 9.56 -28.58
C GLY A 173 -3.84 8.68 -27.34
N PHE A 174 -2.75 8.39 -26.63
CA PHE A 174 -2.77 7.49 -25.49
C PHE A 174 -3.45 8.10 -24.24
N TYR A 175 -3.22 9.39 -24.01
CA TYR A 175 -3.95 10.21 -23.05
C TYR A 175 -4.56 11.42 -23.77
N PRO A 176 -5.80 11.31 -24.29
CA PRO A 176 -6.41 12.39 -25.05
C PRO A 176 -6.52 13.67 -24.20
N ARG A 177 -5.87 14.76 -24.64
CA ARG A 177 -5.86 16.02 -23.89
C ARG A 177 -7.27 16.58 -23.72
N GLU A 178 -8.15 16.39 -24.70
CA GLU A 178 -9.56 16.80 -24.58
C GLU A 178 -10.24 16.10 -23.40
N ARG A 179 -10.02 14.79 -23.23
CA ARG A 179 -10.53 14.01 -22.09
C ARG A 179 -9.97 14.52 -20.78
N THR A 180 -8.65 14.76 -20.71
CA THR A 180 -7.99 15.29 -19.51
C THR A 180 -8.56 16.65 -19.10
N GLU A 181 -8.72 17.58 -20.03
CA GLU A 181 -9.28 18.91 -19.72
C GLU A 181 -10.77 18.84 -19.34
N ALA A 182 -11.55 17.96 -19.98
CA ALA A 182 -12.95 17.73 -19.60
C ALA A 182 -13.07 17.20 -18.16
N LEU A 183 -12.27 16.19 -17.80
CA LEU A 183 -12.21 15.65 -16.44
C LEU A 183 -11.77 16.73 -15.44
N LYS A 184 -10.76 17.54 -15.77
CA LYS A 184 -10.30 18.62 -14.88
C LYS A 184 -11.40 19.63 -14.55
N LYS A 185 -12.22 20.00 -15.54
CA LYS A 185 -13.36 20.90 -15.31
C LYS A 185 -14.40 20.28 -14.38
N ALA A 186 -14.80 19.03 -14.66
CA ALA A 186 -15.77 18.30 -13.84
C ALA A 186 -15.27 18.08 -12.41
N LEU A 187 -13.99 17.73 -12.25
CA LEU A 187 -13.34 17.62 -10.94
C LEU A 187 -13.35 18.98 -10.24
N THR A 188 -12.93 20.06 -10.89
CA THR A 188 -12.92 21.42 -10.30
C THR A 188 -14.30 21.83 -9.78
N GLU A 189 -15.37 21.51 -10.50
CA GLU A 189 -16.75 21.74 -10.04
C GLU A 189 -17.06 20.92 -8.77
N PHE A 190 -16.80 19.60 -8.80
CA PHE A 190 -16.97 18.72 -7.65
C PHE A 190 -16.18 19.18 -6.41
N LEU A 191 -14.97 19.72 -6.61
CA LEU A 191 -14.13 20.27 -5.55
C LEU A 191 -14.69 21.59 -5.00
N GLY A 192 -15.25 22.43 -5.87
CA GLY A 192 -15.84 23.72 -5.49
C GLY A 192 -17.15 23.62 -4.72
N GLU A 193 -17.93 22.56 -4.93
CA GLU A 193 -19.25 22.35 -4.33
C GLU A 193 -19.22 21.95 -2.83
N GLY A 194 -18.05 21.59 -2.27
CA GLY A 194 -17.94 21.09 -0.90
C GLY A 194 -16.80 21.73 -0.11
N SER A 195 -17.11 22.78 0.65
CA SER A 195 -16.38 23.21 1.85
C SER A 195 -14.85 23.11 1.82
N GLY A 196 -14.17 23.95 1.02
CA GLY A 196 -12.79 24.44 1.29
C GLY A 196 -11.73 23.43 1.76
N ALA A 197 -11.86 22.15 1.42
CA ALA A 197 -10.90 21.12 1.78
C ALA A 197 -9.77 21.20 0.77
N ASP A 198 -8.58 21.54 1.24
CA ASP A 198 -7.36 21.52 0.47
C ASP A 198 -7.04 20.05 0.11
N LEU A 199 -7.60 19.57 -1.01
CA LEU A 199 -7.39 18.19 -1.47
C LEU A 199 -5.91 17.88 -1.77
N LYS A 200 -5.05 18.89 -1.85
CA LYS A 200 -3.59 18.71 -1.96
C LYS A 200 -3.02 17.89 -0.81
N ASN A 201 -3.67 17.93 0.35
CA ASN A 201 -3.26 17.18 1.54
C ASN A 201 -4.25 16.06 1.91
N ALA A 202 -5.31 15.87 1.12
CA ALA A 202 -6.29 14.83 1.37
C ALA A 202 -5.73 13.46 1.00
N LYS A 203 -6.06 12.45 1.80
CA LYS A 203 -5.83 11.06 1.40
C LYS A 203 -6.89 10.65 0.39
N THR A 204 -6.46 10.34 -0.83
CA THR A 204 -7.35 9.95 -1.91
C THR A 204 -6.98 8.58 -2.47
N LEU A 205 -7.97 7.89 -3.02
CA LEU A 205 -7.84 6.59 -3.68
C LEU A 205 -8.46 6.70 -5.07
N GLU A 206 -7.83 6.10 -6.07
CA GLU A 206 -8.41 5.87 -7.40
C GLU A 206 -8.57 4.36 -7.60
N ILE A 207 -9.81 3.92 -7.82
CA ILE A 207 -10.12 2.53 -8.15
C ILE A 207 -10.24 2.36 -9.66
N GLY A 208 -9.70 1.25 -10.18
CA GLY A 208 -9.72 0.98 -11.61
C GLY A 208 -8.91 2.00 -12.41
N CYS A 209 -7.69 2.31 -11.95
CA CYS A 209 -6.88 3.36 -12.58
C CYS A 209 -6.42 3.01 -14.01
N GLY A 210 -6.44 1.72 -14.39
CA GLY A 210 -5.84 1.22 -15.61
C GLY A 210 -4.39 1.70 -15.74
N GLU A 211 -4.04 2.14 -16.95
CA GLU A 211 -2.77 2.78 -17.29
C GLU A 211 -2.66 4.24 -16.83
N GLY A 212 -3.69 4.82 -16.20
CA GLY A 212 -3.64 6.13 -15.56
C GLY A 212 -4.28 7.27 -16.36
N GLY A 213 -5.10 6.98 -17.38
CA GLY A 213 -5.66 8.03 -18.23
C GLY A 213 -6.60 9.01 -17.52
N GLY A 214 -7.28 8.58 -16.45
CA GLY A 214 -7.99 9.48 -15.53
C GLY A 214 -7.06 10.14 -14.52
N THR A 215 -6.06 9.40 -14.01
CA THR A 215 -5.04 9.86 -13.06
C THR A 215 -4.31 11.12 -13.53
N VAL A 216 -4.01 11.26 -14.83
CA VAL A 216 -3.39 12.49 -15.39
C VAL A 216 -4.17 13.75 -15.00
N ALA A 217 -5.50 13.71 -15.04
CA ALA A 217 -6.33 14.86 -14.67
C ALA A 217 -6.22 15.19 -13.17
N LEU A 218 -6.09 14.19 -12.31
CA LEU A 218 -5.86 14.38 -10.86
C LEU A 218 -4.48 14.99 -10.60
N HIS A 219 -3.43 14.47 -11.24
CA HIS A 219 -2.06 14.97 -11.08
C HIS A 219 -1.92 16.43 -11.54
N GLU A 220 -2.57 16.82 -12.64
CA GLU A 220 -2.60 18.23 -13.09
C GLU A 220 -3.36 19.17 -12.14
N LEU A 221 -4.19 18.62 -11.25
CA LEU A 221 -4.86 19.35 -10.18
C LEU A 221 -4.12 19.24 -8.82
N ASP A 222 -2.89 18.71 -8.81
CA ASP A 222 -2.07 18.53 -7.60
C ASP A 222 -2.69 17.53 -6.60
N ILE A 223 -3.40 16.51 -7.11
CA ILE A 223 -4.00 15.42 -6.35
C ILE A 223 -3.32 14.11 -6.75
N PHE A 224 -2.66 13.45 -5.80
CA PHE A 224 -1.88 12.23 -6.03
C PHE A 224 -2.50 11.05 -5.26
N PRO A 225 -3.52 10.37 -5.81
CA PRO A 225 -4.19 9.28 -5.11
C PRO A 225 -3.30 8.06 -4.95
N VAL A 226 -3.63 7.20 -3.98
CA VAL A 226 -3.27 5.77 -4.10
C VAL A 226 -4.05 5.22 -5.28
N THR A 227 -3.39 4.63 -6.28
CA THR A 227 -4.06 4.07 -7.47
C THR A 227 -4.09 2.55 -7.38
N ALA A 228 -5.24 1.95 -7.65
CA ALA A 228 -5.43 0.51 -7.61
C ALA A 228 -6.13 0.00 -8.87
N ASP A 229 -5.57 -1.06 -9.46
CA ASP A 229 -6.22 -1.82 -10.52
C ASP A 229 -5.90 -3.31 -10.39
N VAL A 230 -6.80 -4.18 -10.85
CA VAL A 230 -6.56 -5.63 -10.85
C VAL A 230 -5.69 -6.06 -12.03
N ASN A 231 -5.67 -5.27 -13.11
CA ASN A 231 -4.90 -5.56 -14.31
C ASN A 231 -3.44 -5.08 -14.15
N GLU A 232 -2.58 -6.04 -13.84
CA GLU A 232 -1.14 -5.84 -13.70
C GLU A 232 -0.47 -5.18 -14.93
N CYS A 233 -0.94 -5.49 -16.14
CA CYS A 233 -0.35 -4.96 -17.37
C CYS A 233 -0.59 -3.46 -17.52
N GLU A 234 -1.79 -3.02 -17.17
CA GLU A 234 -2.20 -1.61 -17.24
C GLU A 234 -1.42 -0.79 -16.20
N VAL A 235 -1.34 -1.28 -14.96
CA VAL A 235 -0.55 -0.64 -13.90
C VAL A 235 0.93 -0.57 -14.27
N CYS A 236 1.50 -1.66 -14.78
CA CYS A 236 2.90 -1.69 -15.22
C CYS A 236 3.17 -0.61 -16.28
N LYS A 237 2.27 -0.49 -17.26
CA LYS A 237 2.41 0.48 -18.33
C LYS A 237 2.30 1.93 -17.85
N GLY A 238 1.31 2.23 -17.01
CA GLY A 238 1.18 3.55 -16.40
C GLY A 238 2.40 3.95 -15.56
N LEU A 239 3.04 2.98 -14.90
CA LEU A 239 4.30 3.17 -14.18
C LEU A 239 5.49 3.40 -15.13
N GLU A 240 5.60 2.64 -16.22
CA GLU A 240 6.66 2.82 -17.24
C GLU A 240 6.62 4.20 -17.90
N GLU A 241 5.43 4.72 -18.11
CA GLU A 241 5.22 6.05 -18.70
C GLU A 241 5.34 7.20 -17.70
N GLY A 242 5.44 6.90 -16.40
CA GLY A 242 5.55 7.89 -15.33
C GLY A 242 4.25 8.63 -15.03
N VAL A 243 3.10 8.11 -15.49
CA VAL A 243 1.78 8.63 -15.11
C VAL A 243 1.38 8.16 -13.72
N LEU A 244 1.68 6.90 -13.40
CA LEU A 244 1.44 6.32 -12.08
C LEU A 244 2.66 6.49 -11.18
N GLU A 245 2.46 6.75 -9.89
CA GLU A 245 3.55 6.94 -8.94
C GLU A 245 3.90 5.61 -8.23
N PRO A 246 5.17 5.14 -8.28
CA PRO A 246 5.55 3.85 -7.69
C PRO A 246 5.17 3.67 -6.20
N LYS A 247 5.24 4.74 -5.41
CA LYS A 247 4.91 4.74 -3.97
C LYS A 247 3.41 4.72 -3.68
N ARG A 248 2.57 4.93 -4.71
CA ARG A 248 1.11 5.08 -4.58
C ARG A 248 0.32 4.11 -5.45
N SER A 249 0.96 3.38 -6.35
CA SER A 249 0.27 2.46 -7.24
C SER A 249 0.36 1.01 -6.77
N VAL A 250 -0.75 0.28 -6.94
CA VAL A 250 -0.86 -1.11 -6.50
C VAL A 250 -1.67 -1.95 -7.47
N VAL A 251 -1.19 -3.16 -7.73
CA VAL A 251 -1.98 -4.21 -8.39
C VAL A 251 -2.82 -4.89 -7.32
N LEU A 252 -4.13 -4.63 -7.34
CA LEU A 252 -5.05 -5.04 -6.29
C LEU A 252 -6.48 -5.19 -6.81
N ASP A 253 -7.13 -6.30 -6.42
CA ASP A 253 -8.56 -6.49 -6.61
C ASP A 253 -9.35 -5.55 -5.68
N CYS A 254 -9.98 -4.54 -6.27
CA CYS A 254 -10.73 -3.52 -5.55
C CYS A 254 -12.00 -4.06 -4.84
N SER A 255 -12.41 -5.31 -5.09
CA SER A 255 -13.44 -5.99 -4.29
C SER A 255 -12.96 -6.40 -2.89
N THR A 256 -11.67 -6.15 -2.58
CA THR A 256 -11.05 -6.49 -1.30
C THR A 256 -10.40 -5.30 -0.58
N LEU A 257 -10.71 -4.05 -0.97
CA LEU A 257 -10.03 -2.84 -0.46
C LEU A 257 -9.96 -2.75 1.06
N SER A 258 -11.06 -3.05 1.78
CA SER A 258 -11.08 -2.97 3.25
C SER A 258 -10.18 -4.00 3.93
N GLY A 259 -9.70 -5.00 3.20
CA GLY A 259 -8.68 -5.92 3.66
C GLY A 259 -7.27 -5.30 3.71
N PHE A 260 -7.03 -4.22 2.98
CA PHE A 260 -5.71 -3.58 2.83
C PHE A 260 -5.67 -2.14 3.36
N PHE A 261 -6.81 -1.44 3.33
CA PHE A 261 -6.92 -0.06 3.74
C PHE A 261 -7.95 0.10 4.85
N GLY A 262 -7.65 0.98 5.80
CA GLY A 262 -8.61 1.41 6.81
C GLY A 262 -9.57 2.47 6.26
N ARG A 263 -10.39 3.05 7.15
CA ARG A 263 -11.21 4.24 6.85
C ARG A 263 -10.35 5.51 6.82
N GLU A 264 -9.44 5.59 5.86
CA GLU A 264 -8.43 6.64 5.79
C GLU A 264 -8.61 7.63 4.64
N PHE A 265 -9.38 7.28 3.63
CA PHE A 265 -9.55 8.13 2.44
C PHE A 265 -10.66 9.16 2.64
N GLU A 266 -10.42 10.37 2.17
CA GLU A 266 -11.38 11.46 2.12
C GLU A 266 -12.20 11.44 0.83
N VAL A 267 -11.56 11.05 -0.28
CA VAL A 267 -12.20 10.93 -1.58
C VAL A 267 -11.75 9.65 -2.28
N VAL A 268 -12.72 8.93 -2.85
CA VAL A 268 -12.45 7.86 -3.82
C VAL A 268 -12.87 8.31 -5.21
N PHE A 269 -11.94 8.24 -6.15
CA PHE A 269 -12.14 8.49 -7.56
C PHE A 269 -12.26 7.17 -8.32
N GLY A 270 -12.95 7.21 -9.45
CA GLY A 270 -12.93 6.14 -10.44
C GLY A 270 -13.39 6.70 -11.77
N PHE A 271 -12.58 6.53 -12.81
CA PHE A 271 -12.87 7.10 -14.12
C PHE A 271 -13.24 5.99 -15.10
N MET A 272 -14.40 6.13 -15.76
CA MET A 272 -14.99 5.09 -16.58
C MET A 272 -15.13 3.77 -15.81
N ILE A 273 -15.76 3.84 -14.63
CA ILE A 273 -15.95 2.66 -13.78
C ILE A 273 -16.91 1.67 -14.41
N GLY A 274 -16.31 0.75 -15.17
CA GLY A 274 -16.96 -0.41 -15.72
C GLY A 274 -17.80 -0.15 -16.95
N LYS A 275 -18.08 -1.26 -17.63
CA LYS A 275 -19.20 -1.38 -18.56
C LYS A 275 -20.31 -2.05 -17.78
N LEU A 276 -21.18 -1.27 -17.12
CA LEU A 276 -22.16 -1.74 -16.13
C LEU A 276 -23.39 -2.39 -16.80
N THR A 277 -23.11 -3.39 -17.63
CA THR A 277 -24.10 -4.27 -18.25
C THR A 277 -24.55 -5.33 -17.25
N PRO A 278 -25.69 -6.01 -17.49
CA PRO A 278 -26.16 -7.10 -16.62
C PRO A 278 -25.12 -8.21 -16.36
N PHE A 279 -24.15 -8.41 -17.26
CA PHE A 279 -23.12 -9.45 -17.12
C PHE A 279 -22.00 -9.05 -16.15
N ASN A 280 -21.54 -7.80 -16.20
CA ASN A 280 -20.40 -7.34 -15.38
C ASN A 280 -20.84 -6.62 -14.10
N ARG A 281 -22.15 -6.42 -13.91
CA ARG A 281 -22.72 -5.72 -12.75
C ARG A 281 -22.32 -6.35 -11.42
N LEU A 282 -22.27 -7.68 -11.33
CA LEU A 282 -21.92 -8.37 -10.08
C LEU A 282 -20.49 -8.11 -9.62
N GLU A 283 -19.54 -8.00 -10.56
CA GLU A 283 -18.13 -7.72 -10.25
C GLU A 283 -17.98 -6.28 -9.73
N TRP A 284 -18.55 -5.31 -10.46
CA TRP A 284 -18.54 -3.91 -10.05
C TRP A 284 -19.33 -3.65 -8.76
N GLU A 285 -20.39 -4.42 -8.51
CA GLU A 285 -21.11 -4.34 -7.25
C GLU A 285 -20.22 -4.71 -6.07
N GLN A 286 -19.37 -5.74 -6.19
CA GLN A 286 -18.43 -6.11 -5.13
C GLN A 286 -17.41 -5.00 -4.89
N VAL A 287 -16.84 -4.42 -5.96
CA VAL A 287 -15.90 -3.29 -5.88
C VAL A 287 -16.54 -2.06 -5.21
N LEU A 288 -17.69 -1.61 -5.71
CA LEU A 288 -18.36 -0.40 -5.23
C LEU A 288 -18.83 -0.55 -3.77
N ARG A 289 -19.18 -1.76 -3.32
CA ARG A 289 -19.53 -2.02 -1.92
C ARG A 289 -18.35 -1.97 -0.94
N GLU A 290 -17.12 -2.03 -1.42
CA GLU A 290 -15.93 -1.82 -0.58
C GLU A 290 -15.61 -0.34 -0.37
N VAL A 291 -15.97 0.55 -1.31
CA VAL A 291 -15.67 1.98 -1.25
C VAL A 291 -16.09 2.67 0.06
N PRO A 292 -17.33 2.51 0.58
CA PRO A 292 -17.70 3.11 1.86
C PRO A 292 -16.89 2.62 3.06
N LYS A 293 -16.23 1.45 2.96
CA LYS A 293 -15.48 0.82 4.07
C LYS A 293 -14.08 1.41 4.22
N VAL A 294 -13.56 2.08 3.20
CA VAL A 294 -12.23 2.71 3.20
C VAL A 294 -12.29 4.25 3.27
N LEU A 295 -13.48 4.83 3.12
CA LEU A 295 -13.73 6.25 3.34
C LEU A 295 -13.86 6.60 4.83
N LYS A 296 -13.35 7.79 5.19
CA LYS A 296 -13.58 8.44 6.47
C LYS A 296 -15.10 8.63 6.67
N SER A 297 -15.58 8.26 7.85
CA SER A 297 -17.00 8.42 8.22
C SER A 297 -17.33 9.86 8.59
N GLY A 298 -18.52 10.31 8.19
CA GLY A 298 -19.10 11.61 8.49
C GLY A 298 -19.64 11.75 9.91
N GLY A 299 -18.76 11.81 10.92
CA GLY A 299 -19.07 12.41 12.22
C GLY A 299 -18.96 11.51 13.46
N GLY A 300 -18.27 12.03 14.48
CA GLY A 300 -18.63 11.87 15.90
C GLY A 300 -18.48 10.51 16.57
N GLY A 301 -17.25 10.03 16.74
CA GLY A 301 -16.77 9.18 17.85
C GLY A 301 -17.64 8.02 18.38
N SER A 302 -17.22 6.78 18.11
CA SER A 302 -16.75 5.82 19.12
C SER A 302 -16.39 4.49 18.44
N GLY A 303 -15.11 4.28 18.15
CA GLY A 303 -14.61 3.01 17.65
C GLY A 303 -13.11 3.01 17.78
N GLY A 304 -12.58 2.34 18.81
CA GLY A 304 -11.17 2.29 19.13
C GLY A 304 -10.35 1.72 17.97
N GLY A 305 -9.67 2.61 17.26
CA GLY A 305 -8.64 2.29 16.28
C GLY A 305 -7.58 3.38 16.39
N SER A 306 -6.50 3.06 17.09
CA SER A 306 -5.36 3.96 17.29
C SER A 306 -4.65 4.17 15.95
N GLY A 307 -5.00 5.23 15.24
CA GLY A 307 -4.34 5.70 14.03
C GLY A 307 -4.28 7.22 14.04
N GLY A 308 -3.19 7.77 14.57
CA GLY A 308 -2.98 9.20 14.70
C GLY A 308 -2.67 9.85 13.35
N GLY A 309 -3.67 10.46 12.73
CA GLY A 309 -3.53 11.37 11.60
C GLY A 309 -4.21 12.69 11.89
N SER A 310 -3.44 13.72 12.24
CA SER A 310 -3.92 15.09 12.39
C SER A 310 -4.11 15.73 11.01
N GLY A 311 -5.32 15.57 10.46
CA GLY A 311 -5.80 16.30 9.28
C GLY A 311 -7.23 16.76 9.56
N GLY A 312 -7.39 18.01 9.97
CA GLY A 312 -8.67 18.64 10.28
C GLY A 312 -9.47 18.88 9.01
N GLY A 313 -10.34 17.93 8.67
CA GLY A 313 -11.42 18.07 7.70
C GLY A 313 -12.66 17.39 8.26
N SER A 314 -13.57 18.17 8.85
CA SER A 314 -14.87 17.71 9.35
C SER A 314 -15.83 17.50 8.17
N GLY A 315 -15.46 16.65 7.22
CA GLY A 315 -16.27 16.28 6.06
C GLY A 315 -16.51 14.78 6.05
N SER A 316 -17.71 14.34 5.69
CA SER A 316 -17.96 12.94 5.34
C SER A 316 -17.16 12.57 4.09
N GLY A 317 -16.69 11.32 4.01
CA GLY A 317 -15.99 10.82 2.82
C GLY A 317 -16.81 11.00 1.56
N ARG A 318 -16.16 11.31 0.43
CA ARG A 318 -16.82 11.59 -0.85
C ARG A 318 -16.40 10.62 -1.94
N VAL A 319 -17.20 10.51 -2.97
CA VAL A 319 -16.88 9.77 -4.19
C VAL A 319 -17.10 10.62 -5.43
N PHE A 320 -16.28 10.38 -6.45
CA PHE A 320 -16.45 10.93 -7.79
C PHE A 320 -16.21 9.80 -8.79
N PHE A 321 -17.28 9.41 -9.48
CA PHE A 321 -17.26 8.33 -10.44
C PHE A 321 -17.78 8.80 -11.80
N THR A 322 -17.08 8.43 -12.87
CA THR A 322 -17.54 8.69 -14.23
C THR A 322 -17.88 7.39 -14.94
N VAL A 323 -18.86 7.45 -15.84
CA VAL A 323 -19.39 6.32 -16.63
C VAL A 323 -19.82 6.80 -18.02
N SER A 324 -20.13 5.86 -18.93
CA SER A 324 -20.43 6.19 -20.33
C SER A 324 -21.87 6.69 -20.55
N SER A 325 -22.80 6.36 -19.65
CA SER A 325 -24.23 6.67 -19.84
C SER A 325 -24.98 6.93 -18.54
N GLU A 326 -26.14 7.58 -18.64
CA GLU A 326 -27.05 7.82 -17.52
C GLU A 326 -27.52 6.53 -16.86
N GLU A 327 -27.75 5.48 -17.66
CA GLU A 327 -28.18 4.16 -17.17
C GLU A 327 -27.11 3.56 -16.25
N GLU A 328 -25.84 3.60 -16.67
CA GLU A 328 -24.72 3.14 -15.86
C GLU A 328 -24.59 3.96 -14.57
N ALA A 329 -24.78 5.28 -14.62
CA ALA A 329 -24.76 6.14 -13.43
C ALA A 329 -25.90 5.80 -12.47
N GLY A 330 -27.06 5.43 -13.02
CA GLY A 330 -28.21 4.91 -12.28
C GLY A 330 -27.87 3.61 -11.53
N VAL A 331 -27.16 2.69 -12.17
CA VAL A 331 -26.68 1.44 -11.54
C VAL A 331 -25.70 1.73 -10.39
N VAL A 332 -24.75 2.65 -10.58
CA VAL A 332 -23.83 3.08 -9.50
C VAL A 332 -24.64 3.61 -8.31
N LYS A 333 -25.59 4.50 -8.56
CA LYS A 333 -26.46 5.06 -7.52
C LYS A 333 -27.30 4.00 -6.81
N GLU A 334 -27.79 2.99 -7.53
CA GLU A 334 -28.54 1.86 -6.97
C GLU A 334 -27.67 1.02 -6.02
N ILE A 335 -26.45 0.68 -6.44
CA ILE A 335 -25.51 -0.14 -5.65
C ILE A 335 -25.12 0.58 -4.35
N LEU A 336 -24.85 1.89 -4.45
CA LEU A 336 -24.40 2.75 -3.37
C LEU A 336 -25.53 3.34 -2.52
N ASN A 337 -26.79 3.00 -2.84
CA ASN A 337 -27.96 3.48 -2.13
C ASN A 337 -27.90 3.12 -0.64
N GLY A 338 -28.18 4.09 0.23
CA GLY A 338 -28.16 3.94 1.68
C GLY A 338 -26.77 4.11 2.33
N GLU A 339 -25.70 4.17 1.55
CA GLU A 339 -24.34 4.52 2.02
C GLU A 339 -23.99 5.98 1.71
N PHE A 340 -24.49 6.51 0.58
CA PHE A 340 -24.19 7.87 0.12
C PHE A 340 -25.45 8.69 -0.18
N GLU A 341 -25.41 9.97 0.15
CA GLU A 341 -26.28 10.97 -0.46
C GLU A 341 -25.65 11.36 -1.81
N GLY A 342 -26.17 10.77 -2.88
CA GLY A 342 -25.56 10.82 -4.21
C GLY A 342 -26.43 11.45 -5.30
N GLU A 343 -25.78 12.18 -6.19
CA GLU A 343 -26.38 12.84 -7.34
C GLU A 343 -25.72 12.37 -8.65
N ILE A 344 -26.49 12.44 -9.74
CA ILE A 344 -26.04 12.10 -11.09
C ILE A 344 -26.04 13.39 -11.90
N LYS A 345 -24.95 13.65 -12.63
CA LYS A 345 -24.77 14.81 -13.50
C LYS A 345 -24.31 14.36 -14.87
N GLU A 346 -24.78 15.05 -15.91
CA GLU A 346 -24.20 14.94 -17.25
C GLU A 346 -22.89 15.74 -17.30
N ASN A 347 -21.82 15.12 -17.80
CA ASN A 347 -20.56 15.81 -18.07
C ASN A 347 -20.62 16.47 -19.44
N LYS A 348 -21.08 17.72 -19.48
CA LYS A 348 -21.21 18.49 -20.73
C LYS A 348 -19.88 18.86 -21.37
N GLU A 349 -18.78 18.65 -20.67
CA GLU A 349 -17.42 18.90 -21.16
C GLU A 349 -16.82 17.68 -21.87
N SER A 350 -17.42 16.49 -21.69
CA SER A 350 -17.04 15.26 -22.39
C SER A 350 -17.43 15.33 -23.88
N ASP A 351 -16.70 14.57 -24.71
CA ASP A 351 -17.06 14.32 -26.11
C ASP A 351 -18.25 13.36 -26.29
N GLY A 352 -18.79 12.84 -25.18
CA GLY A 352 -19.94 11.95 -25.11
C GLY A 352 -19.60 10.46 -25.22
N TYR A 353 -18.32 10.08 -25.40
CA TYR A 353 -17.92 8.67 -25.48
C TYR A 353 -17.40 8.15 -24.12
N LEU A 354 -16.48 8.88 -23.50
CA LEU A 354 -15.94 8.57 -22.18
C LEU A 354 -16.35 9.63 -21.17
N ASP A 355 -16.56 9.23 -19.92
CA ASP A 355 -16.83 10.11 -18.79
C ASP A 355 -18.06 11.02 -18.98
N ALA A 356 -19.01 10.61 -19.83
CA ALA A 356 -20.17 11.41 -20.23
C ALA A 356 -21.16 11.64 -19.09
N TRP A 357 -21.16 10.76 -18.08
CA TRP A 357 -22.02 10.88 -16.91
C TRP A 357 -21.21 10.70 -15.63
N ILE A 358 -21.60 11.43 -14.60
CA ILE A 358 -20.90 11.50 -13.33
C ILE A 358 -21.86 11.13 -12.22
N TYR A 359 -21.43 10.25 -11.33
CA TYR A 359 -22.01 10.06 -10.01
C TYR A 359 -21.08 10.70 -8.97
N VAL A 360 -21.61 11.60 -8.16
CA VAL A 360 -20.91 12.10 -6.97
C VAL A 360 -21.74 11.79 -5.74
N GLY A 361 -21.08 11.52 -4.62
CA GLY A 361 -21.77 11.21 -3.37
C GLY A 361 -20.97 11.59 -2.14
N ALA A 362 -21.68 11.87 -1.06
CA ALA A 362 -21.11 12.08 0.27
C ALA A 362 -21.63 11.01 1.24
N CYS A 363 -20.75 10.41 2.05
CA CYS A 363 -21.14 9.38 3.01
C CYS A 363 -22.21 9.92 3.96
N ILE A 364 -23.27 9.13 4.18
CA ILE A 364 -24.36 9.47 5.11
C ILE A 364 -23.94 9.28 6.57
N LYS A 365 -22.91 8.46 6.82
CA LYS A 365 -22.47 8.01 8.15
C LYS A 365 -21.01 8.30 8.42
#